data_AF-A0A5B9TBM3-F1
#
_entry.id   AF-A0A5B9TBM3-F1
#
_cell.length_a   1.000
_cell.length_b   1.000
_cell.length_c   1.000
_cell.angle_alpha   90.00
_cell.angle_beta   90.00
_cell.angle_gamma   90.00
#
_symmetry.space_group_name_H-M   'P 1'
#
loop_
_entity.id
_entity.type
_entity.pdbx_description
1 polymer ?
#
loop_
_entity_poly.entity_id
_entity_poly.type
_entity_poly.pdbx_seq_one_letter_code
_entity_poly.pdbx_strand_id
1 'polypeptide(L)'
;MCYLQTRWQQALERIADGFVHHVRQTKQKAKDYAQEAVFKDWQKAAKNVSKAAEVLHLFIDDSIDLQLPFATVRQQALSLLTKRDLESVCLFLNEQRRSVDEAMWQYCDEKESLRKGLLRELFLCLRFEGCDGTQHLAAALAKTQNELNGQDAQLQTADTRLLSKKSREFLLDGEGNILIDRYEWFLYQQIPDRLNGQLTLPDITKYRALDADLIDGEHWRKNKYTLLQQSHFTKLAEEPEKLIKQMAMELDTRLYEVGEYLEQDYYRQLDELSVNTP
;
A
#
# COMPACT_ATOMS: atom_id res chain seq x y z
N MET A 1 -7.00 28.50 -20.42
CA MET A 1 -7.25 27.08 -20.11
C MET A 1 -8.67 26.73 -20.54
N CYS A 2 -8.82 25.77 -21.46
CA CYS A 2 -10.10 25.46 -22.11
C CYS A 2 -10.95 24.54 -21.21
N TYR A 3 -12.20 24.93 -20.93
CA TYR A 3 -13.15 24.19 -20.08
C TYR A 3 -13.23 22.67 -20.40
N LEU A 4 -13.14 22.32 -21.69
CA LEU A 4 -13.17 20.95 -22.16
C LEU A 4 -11.99 20.11 -21.63
N GLN A 5 -10.79 20.69 -21.58
CA GLN A 5 -9.59 20.00 -21.09
C GLN A 5 -9.70 19.71 -19.59
N THR A 6 -10.17 20.68 -18.80
CA THR A 6 -10.39 20.50 -17.36
C THR A 6 -11.43 19.42 -17.09
N ARG A 7 -12.54 19.42 -17.85
CA ARG A 7 -13.61 18.44 -17.69
C ARG A 7 -13.17 17.03 -18.10
N TRP A 8 -12.34 16.92 -19.14
CA TRP A 8 -11.74 15.65 -19.55
C TRP A 8 -10.80 15.08 -18.48
N GLN A 9 -9.91 15.91 -17.91
CA GLN A 9 -9.03 15.52 -16.80
C GLN A 9 -9.83 15.02 -15.58
N GLN A 10 -10.88 15.75 -15.19
CA GLN A 10 -11.76 15.32 -14.10
C GLN A 10 -12.46 13.98 -14.39
N ALA A 11 -12.84 13.72 -15.64
CA ALA A 11 -13.45 12.44 -16.02
C ALA A 11 -12.45 11.29 -15.86
N LEU A 12 -11.22 11.45 -16.36
CA LEU A 12 -10.16 10.45 -16.21
C LEU A 12 -9.80 10.19 -14.74
N GLU A 13 -9.70 11.25 -13.92
CA GLU A 13 -9.48 11.12 -12.47
C GLU A 13 -10.58 10.30 -11.81
N ARG A 14 -11.84 10.54 -12.16
CA ARG A 14 -12.98 9.78 -11.62
C ARG A 14 -12.99 8.32 -12.07
N ILE A 15 -12.56 8.04 -13.30
CA ILE A 15 -12.40 6.66 -13.80
C ILE A 15 -11.35 5.92 -12.97
N ALA A 16 -10.17 6.53 -12.77
CA ALA A 16 -9.11 5.94 -11.96
C ALA A 16 -9.51 5.76 -10.50
N ASP A 17 -10.12 6.77 -9.89
CA ASP A 17 -10.61 6.71 -8.51
C ASP A 17 -11.71 5.65 -8.35
N GLY A 18 -12.62 5.55 -9.31
CA GLY A 18 -13.66 4.51 -9.36
C GLY A 18 -13.06 3.11 -9.43
N PHE A 19 -12.09 2.89 -10.32
CA PHE A 19 -11.36 1.63 -10.42
C PHE A 19 -10.68 1.26 -9.09
N VAL A 20 -9.89 2.18 -8.53
CA VAL A 20 -9.19 1.99 -7.26
C VAL A 20 -10.17 1.70 -6.12
N HIS A 21 -11.28 2.43 -6.06
CA HIS A 21 -12.31 2.23 -5.05
C HIS A 21 -12.92 0.83 -5.13
N HIS A 22 -13.33 0.38 -6.31
CA HIS A 22 -13.94 -0.94 -6.48
C HIS A 22 -12.97 -2.08 -6.19
N VAL A 23 -11.70 -1.96 -6.60
CA VAL A 23 -10.67 -2.96 -6.26
C VAL A 23 -10.47 -3.05 -4.75
N ARG A 24 -10.29 -1.90 -4.07
CA ARG A 24 -10.11 -1.87 -2.60
C ARG A 24 -11.34 -2.41 -1.87
N GLN A 25 -12.53 -2.02 -2.30
CA GLN A 25 -13.78 -2.48 -1.71
C GLN A 25 -13.95 -3.99 -1.89
N THR A 26 -13.65 -4.54 -3.06
CA THR A 26 -13.73 -5.98 -3.32
C THR A 26 -12.73 -6.74 -2.45
N LYS A 27 -11.48 -6.26 -2.37
CA LYS A 27 -10.45 -6.84 -1.49
C LYS A 27 -10.90 -6.85 -0.02
N GLN A 28 -11.54 -5.78 0.44
CA GLN A 28 -12.08 -5.72 1.80
C GLN A 28 -13.25 -6.71 2.00
N LYS A 29 -14.23 -6.72 1.09
CA LYS A 29 -15.37 -7.65 1.17
C LYS A 29 -14.94 -9.12 1.10
N ALA A 30 -13.92 -9.45 0.30
CA ALA A 30 -13.34 -10.78 0.23
C ALA A 30 -12.71 -11.18 1.58
N LYS A 31 -12.01 -10.24 2.22
CA LYS A 31 -11.42 -10.45 3.55
C LYS A 31 -12.50 -10.66 4.61
N ASP A 32 -13.55 -9.85 4.60
CA ASP A 32 -14.67 -9.96 5.55
C ASP A 32 -15.39 -11.32 5.37
N TYR A 33 -15.65 -11.71 4.13
CA TYR A 33 -16.21 -13.03 3.77
C TYR A 33 -15.33 -14.18 4.30
N ALA A 34 -14.03 -14.12 4.06
CA ALA A 34 -13.10 -15.14 4.53
C ALA A 34 -13.04 -15.20 6.06
N GLN A 35 -13.06 -14.05 6.74
CA GLN A 35 -13.10 -13.99 8.21
C GLN A 35 -14.37 -14.63 8.77
N GLU A 36 -15.53 -14.40 8.16
CA GLU A 36 -16.79 -15.04 8.56
C GLU A 36 -16.76 -16.55 8.37
N ALA A 37 -16.24 -17.04 7.23
CA ALA A 37 -16.09 -18.47 6.97
C ALA A 37 -15.19 -19.13 8.01
N VAL A 38 -14.05 -18.50 8.28
CA VAL A 38 -13.04 -18.98 9.22
C VAL A 38 -13.55 -18.91 10.67
N PHE A 39 -14.35 -17.92 11.02
CA PHE A 39 -14.97 -17.82 12.33
C PHE A 39 -15.92 -18.99 12.60
N LYS A 40 -16.71 -19.42 11.61
CA LYS A 40 -17.59 -20.59 11.73
C LYS A 40 -16.82 -21.89 11.94
N ASP A 41 -15.67 -22.04 11.28
CA ASP A 41 -14.82 -23.22 11.47
C ASP A 41 -14.02 -23.17 12.77
N TRP A 42 -13.60 -21.98 13.20
CA TRP A 42 -13.00 -21.76 14.51
C TRP A 42 -13.95 -22.10 15.66
N GLN A 43 -15.23 -21.74 15.57
CA GLN A 43 -16.21 -22.15 16.59
C GLN A 43 -16.29 -23.67 16.78
N LYS A 44 -16.06 -24.45 15.72
CA LYS A 44 -16.04 -25.93 15.79
C LYS A 44 -14.74 -26.46 16.41
N ALA A 45 -13.60 -25.79 16.18
CA ALA A 45 -12.28 -26.18 16.64
C ALA A 45 -11.87 -25.62 18.02
N ALA A 46 -12.57 -24.59 18.53
CA ALA A 46 -12.21 -23.81 19.71
C ALA A 46 -11.91 -24.64 20.97
N LYS A 47 -12.55 -25.80 21.13
CA LYS A 47 -12.34 -26.71 22.28
C LYS A 47 -10.88 -27.17 22.44
N ASN A 48 -10.16 -27.36 21.32
CA ASN A 48 -8.78 -27.87 21.35
C ASN A 48 -7.75 -26.74 21.23
N VAL A 49 -8.15 -25.57 20.73
CA VAL A 49 -7.27 -24.39 20.58
C VAL A 49 -6.88 -23.82 21.95
N SER A 50 -7.80 -23.75 22.93
CA SER A 50 -7.46 -23.27 24.28
C SER A 50 -6.41 -24.14 24.97
N LYS A 51 -6.52 -25.46 24.84
CA LYS A 51 -5.53 -26.41 25.36
C LYS A 51 -4.20 -26.33 24.63
N ALA A 52 -4.21 -26.08 23.31
CA ALA A 52 -2.98 -25.86 22.56
C ALA A 52 -2.27 -24.56 22.99
N ALA A 53 -3.00 -23.52 23.41
CA ALA A 53 -2.41 -22.31 23.98
C ALA A 53 -1.70 -22.59 25.32
N GLU A 54 -2.29 -23.43 26.19
CA GLU A 54 -1.63 -23.88 27.43
C GLU A 54 -0.36 -24.68 27.16
N VAL A 55 -0.36 -25.51 26.11
CA VAL A 55 0.85 -26.22 25.67
C VAL A 55 1.95 -25.26 25.21
N LEU A 56 1.60 -24.19 24.48
CA LEU A 56 2.56 -23.17 24.05
C LEU A 56 3.07 -22.33 25.22
N HIS A 57 2.24 -22.11 26.24
CA HIS A 57 2.63 -21.38 27.46
C HIS A 57 3.80 -22.05 28.20
N LEU A 58 3.90 -23.38 28.17
CA LEU A 58 5.02 -24.14 28.76
C LEU A 58 6.41 -23.74 28.21
N PHE A 59 6.47 -23.03 27.07
CA PHE A 59 7.73 -22.57 26.48
C PHE A 59 8.10 -21.13 26.85
N ILE A 60 7.18 -20.37 27.46
CA ILE A 60 7.32 -18.95 27.80
C ILE A 60 7.19 -18.75 29.32
N ASP A 61 6.87 -19.81 30.06
CA ASP A 61 6.72 -19.77 31.50
C ASP A 61 8.08 -19.67 32.20
N ASP A 62 8.40 -18.48 32.69
CA ASP A 62 9.64 -18.17 33.43
C ASP A 62 9.80 -18.98 34.73
N SER A 63 8.74 -19.65 35.20
CA SER A 63 8.81 -20.54 36.37
C SER A 63 9.38 -21.93 36.05
N ILE A 64 9.51 -22.28 34.76
CA ILE A 64 10.10 -23.54 34.32
C ILE A 64 11.62 -23.37 34.21
N ASP A 65 12.35 -24.17 34.97
CA ASP A 65 13.82 -24.17 34.96
C ASP A 65 14.37 -24.50 33.55
N LEU A 66 15.28 -23.66 33.05
CA LEU A 66 15.96 -23.83 31.77
C LEU A 66 16.84 -25.09 31.72
N GLN A 67 17.25 -25.64 32.87
CA GLN A 67 18.01 -26.88 32.97
C GLN A 67 17.13 -28.14 32.89
N LEU A 68 15.81 -27.97 32.85
CA LEU A 68 14.87 -29.08 32.89
C LEU A 68 14.86 -29.83 31.55
N PRO A 69 14.95 -31.18 31.54
CA PRO A 69 14.97 -31.93 30.29
C PRO A 69 13.70 -31.70 29.46
N PHE A 70 13.87 -31.43 28.16
CA PHE A 70 12.76 -31.22 27.23
C PHE A 70 11.75 -32.38 27.23
N ALA A 71 12.20 -33.60 27.51
CA ALA A 71 11.33 -34.78 27.61
C ALA A 71 10.22 -34.61 28.66
N THR A 72 10.51 -33.94 29.78
CA THR A 72 9.55 -33.69 30.86
C THR A 72 8.53 -32.63 30.47
N VAL A 73 8.97 -31.54 29.84
CA VAL A 73 8.09 -30.49 29.29
C VAL A 73 7.18 -31.08 28.21
N ARG A 74 7.72 -31.96 27.36
CA ARG A 74 6.94 -32.67 26.33
C ARG A 74 5.90 -33.61 26.94
N GLN A 75 6.19 -34.27 28.06
CA GLN A 75 5.18 -35.09 28.77
C GLN A 75 4.06 -34.24 29.35
N GLN A 76 4.38 -33.07 29.92
CA GLN A 76 3.38 -32.10 30.39
C GLN A 76 2.54 -31.54 29.24
N ALA A 77 3.14 -31.23 28.10
CA ALA A 77 2.40 -30.82 26.91
C ALA A 77 1.41 -31.91 26.44
N LEU A 78 1.86 -33.18 26.45
CA LEU A 78 1.06 -34.32 26.00
C LEU A 78 -0.03 -34.75 27.01
N SER A 79 0.06 -34.31 28.28
CA SER A 79 -1.01 -34.50 29.26
C SER A 79 -2.15 -33.49 29.08
N LEU A 80 -1.84 -32.28 28.61
CA LEU A 80 -2.84 -31.25 28.27
C LEU A 80 -3.56 -31.55 26.96
N LEU A 81 -2.81 -31.99 25.94
CA LEU A 81 -3.35 -32.27 24.61
C LEU A 81 -2.65 -33.50 24.00
N THR A 82 -3.43 -34.47 23.52
CA THR A 82 -2.83 -35.69 22.93
C THR A 82 -2.03 -35.34 21.68
N LYS A 83 -1.03 -36.16 21.32
CA LYS A 83 -0.22 -35.96 20.10
C LYS A 83 -1.11 -35.79 18.85
N ARG A 84 -2.17 -36.59 18.74
CA ARG A 84 -3.11 -36.56 17.62
C ARG A 84 -3.92 -35.27 17.58
N ASP A 85 -4.38 -34.79 18.73
CA ASP A 85 -5.13 -33.53 18.83
C ASP A 85 -4.21 -32.32 18.58
N LEU A 86 -2.95 -32.41 19.02
CA LEU A 86 -1.92 -31.39 18.79
C LEU A 86 -1.54 -31.30 17.31
N GLU A 87 -1.36 -32.44 16.64
CA GLU A 87 -1.22 -32.51 15.17
C GLU A 87 -2.46 -31.94 14.48
N SER A 88 -3.67 -32.25 14.96
CA SER A 88 -4.92 -31.73 14.39
C SER A 88 -5.05 -30.21 14.58
N VAL A 89 -4.62 -29.64 15.71
CA VAL A 89 -4.60 -28.19 15.92
C VAL A 89 -3.51 -27.53 15.08
N CYS A 90 -2.32 -28.13 14.95
CA CYS A 90 -1.28 -27.61 14.05
C CYS A 90 -1.71 -27.64 12.58
N LEU A 91 -2.39 -28.71 12.14
CA LEU A 91 -3.01 -28.78 10.82
C LEU A 91 -4.08 -27.71 10.68
N PHE A 92 -5.00 -27.60 11.65
CA PHE A 92 -6.02 -26.57 11.67
C PHE A 92 -5.41 -25.16 11.57
N LEU A 93 -4.40 -24.80 12.35
CA LEU A 93 -3.77 -23.47 12.31
C LEU A 93 -3.09 -23.18 10.95
N ASN A 94 -2.46 -24.18 10.33
CA ASN A 94 -1.82 -24.04 9.02
C ASN A 94 -2.83 -24.04 7.86
N GLU A 95 -3.84 -24.91 7.93
CA GLU A 95 -4.94 -25.02 6.97
C GLU A 95 -5.87 -23.82 7.06
N GLN A 96 -6.09 -23.24 8.24
CA GLN A 96 -6.94 -22.07 8.42
C GLN A 96 -6.38 -20.84 7.70
N ARG A 97 -5.05 -20.64 7.70
CA ARG A 97 -4.45 -19.57 6.88
C ARG A 97 -4.68 -19.81 5.39
N ARG A 98 -4.52 -21.05 4.93
CA ARG A 98 -4.79 -21.43 3.54
C ARG A 98 -6.27 -21.31 3.19
N SER A 99 -7.17 -21.60 4.14
CA SER A 99 -8.61 -21.50 3.94
C SER A 99 -9.09 -20.05 3.91
N VAL A 100 -8.45 -19.13 4.67
CA VAL A 100 -8.70 -17.69 4.55
C VAL A 100 -8.37 -17.21 3.14
N ASP A 101 -7.13 -17.46 2.69
CA ASP A 101 -6.67 -16.99 1.37
C ASP A 101 -7.51 -17.63 0.24
N GLU A 102 -7.83 -18.92 0.33
CA GLU A 102 -8.70 -19.60 -0.64
C GLU A 102 -10.13 -19.04 -0.63
N ALA A 103 -10.73 -18.80 0.54
CA ALA A 103 -12.06 -18.19 0.65
C ALA A 103 -12.11 -16.77 0.07
N MET A 104 -11.01 -16.00 0.19
CA MET A 104 -10.89 -14.70 -0.46
C MET A 104 -10.93 -14.83 -1.99
N TRP A 105 -10.27 -15.85 -2.56
CA TRP A 105 -10.29 -16.09 -4.00
C TRP A 105 -11.64 -16.61 -4.48
N GLN A 106 -12.29 -17.49 -3.74
CA GLN A 106 -13.66 -17.96 -4.03
C GLN A 106 -14.64 -16.78 -4.11
N TYR A 107 -14.54 -15.82 -3.19
CA TYR A 107 -15.34 -14.59 -3.26
C TYR A 107 -15.09 -13.84 -4.57
N CYS A 108 -13.84 -13.75 -5.04
CA CYS A 108 -13.50 -13.07 -6.29
C CYS A 108 -14.03 -13.82 -7.52
N ASP A 109 -14.03 -15.16 -7.48
CA ASP A 109 -14.55 -16.02 -8.55
C ASP A 109 -16.06 -15.78 -8.75
N GLU A 110 -16.82 -15.56 -7.67
CA GLU A 110 -18.25 -15.21 -7.73
C GLU A 110 -18.54 -13.81 -8.31
N LYS A 111 -17.54 -12.94 -8.43
CA LYS A 111 -17.68 -11.55 -8.89
C LYS A 111 -17.25 -11.34 -10.34
N GLU A 112 -17.54 -12.32 -11.20
CA GLU A 112 -17.25 -12.25 -12.63
C GLU A 112 -17.87 -11.02 -13.31
N SER A 113 -19.13 -10.68 -13.00
CA SER A 113 -19.81 -9.51 -13.59
C SER A 113 -19.14 -8.19 -13.23
N LEU A 114 -18.60 -8.08 -12.01
CA LEU A 114 -17.83 -6.91 -11.58
C LEU A 114 -16.47 -6.86 -12.29
N ARG A 115 -15.79 -8.01 -12.42
CA ARG A 115 -14.50 -8.12 -13.10
C ARG A 115 -14.62 -7.74 -14.57
N LYS A 116 -15.44 -8.47 -15.32
CA LYS A 116 -15.57 -8.31 -16.78
C LYS A 116 -16.36 -7.07 -17.16
N GLY A 117 -17.42 -6.73 -16.43
CA GLY A 117 -18.34 -5.66 -16.83
C GLY A 117 -17.94 -4.25 -16.39
N LEU A 118 -17.29 -4.10 -15.23
CA LEU A 118 -16.92 -2.78 -14.72
C LEU A 118 -15.41 -2.59 -14.63
N LEU A 119 -14.70 -3.47 -13.93
CA LEU A 119 -13.27 -3.28 -13.68
C LEU A 119 -12.46 -3.34 -14.96
N ARG A 120 -12.77 -4.28 -15.86
CA ARG A 120 -12.10 -4.40 -17.15
C ARG A 120 -12.29 -3.16 -18.03
N GLU A 121 -13.52 -2.66 -18.14
CA GLU A 121 -13.82 -1.45 -18.91
C GLU A 121 -13.05 -0.23 -18.37
N LEU A 122 -13.07 -0.03 -17.06
CA LEU A 122 -12.29 1.04 -16.42
C LEU A 122 -10.78 0.83 -16.63
N PHE A 123 -10.29 -0.40 -16.50
CA PHE A 123 -8.88 -0.75 -16.68
C PHE A 123 -8.38 -0.47 -18.10
N LEU A 124 -9.19 -0.74 -19.12
CA LEU A 124 -8.84 -0.47 -20.53
C LEU A 124 -8.76 1.03 -20.85
N CYS A 125 -9.44 1.88 -20.07
CA CYS A 125 -9.42 3.34 -20.24
C CYS A 125 -8.17 4.00 -19.64
N LEU A 126 -7.36 3.26 -18.87
CA LEU A 126 -6.22 3.78 -18.12
C LEU A 126 -4.92 3.43 -18.83
N ARG A 127 -3.95 4.34 -18.82
CA ARG A 127 -2.59 4.07 -19.30
C ARG A 127 -1.65 3.98 -18.12
N PHE A 128 -0.99 2.84 -17.97
CA PHE A 128 -0.07 2.58 -16.85
C PHE A 128 1.37 2.69 -17.31
N GLU A 129 2.18 3.44 -16.55
CA GLU A 129 3.63 3.51 -16.72
C GLU A 129 4.33 3.10 -15.43
N GLY A 130 5.41 2.33 -15.55
CA GLY A 130 6.18 1.83 -14.41
C GLY A 130 7.44 2.67 -14.20
N CYS A 131 7.67 3.07 -12.95
CA CYS A 131 8.94 3.67 -12.53
C CYS A 131 9.95 2.57 -12.14
N ASP A 132 11.12 2.96 -11.64
CA ASP A 132 12.20 2.04 -11.29
C ASP A 132 11.71 0.87 -10.40
N GLY A 133 11.90 -0.36 -10.88
CA GLY A 133 11.51 -1.59 -10.18
C GLY A 133 10.12 -2.14 -10.50
N THR A 134 9.23 -1.40 -11.19
CA THR A 134 7.88 -1.88 -11.57
C THR A 134 7.65 -1.99 -13.07
N GLN A 135 8.69 -1.80 -13.89
CA GLN A 135 8.61 -1.90 -15.35
C GLN A 135 8.02 -3.24 -15.83
N HIS A 136 8.35 -4.35 -15.16
CA HIS A 136 7.77 -5.67 -15.47
C HIS A 136 6.27 -5.73 -15.21
N LEU A 137 5.79 -5.07 -14.14
CA LEU A 137 4.36 -4.98 -13.88
C LEU A 137 3.67 -4.13 -14.95
N ALA A 138 4.22 -2.96 -15.28
CA ALA A 138 3.65 -2.10 -16.32
C ALA A 138 3.59 -2.80 -17.68
N ALA A 139 4.63 -3.56 -18.04
CA ALA A 139 4.65 -4.38 -19.25
C ALA A 139 3.58 -5.48 -19.22
N ALA A 140 3.40 -6.17 -18.09
CA ALA A 140 2.35 -7.18 -17.94
C ALA A 140 0.94 -6.55 -18.01
N LEU A 141 0.73 -5.38 -17.41
CA LEU A 141 -0.53 -4.63 -17.50
C LEU A 141 -0.81 -4.21 -18.95
N ALA A 142 0.17 -3.63 -19.65
CA ALA A 142 0.03 -3.25 -21.05
C ALA A 142 -0.27 -4.45 -21.96
N LYS A 143 0.39 -5.59 -21.73
CA LYS A 143 0.09 -6.83 -22.45
C LYS A 143 -1.34 -7.32 -22.19
N THR A 144 -1.75 -7.30 -20.93
CA THR A 144 -3.12 -7.65 -20.51
C THR A 144 -4.14 -6.73 -21.16
N GLN A 145 -3.88 -5.43 -21.23
CA GLN A 145 -4.76 -4.47 -21.93
C GLN A 145 -4.88 -4.78 -23.41
N ASN A 146 -3.77 -5.11 -24.08
CA ASN A 146 -3.79 -5.48 -25.49
C ASN A 146 -4.58 -6.77 -25.75
N GLU A 147 -4.44 -7.78 -24.89
CA GLU A 147 -5.18 -9.04 -25.00
C GLU A 147 -6.68 -8.87 -24.70
N LEU A 148 -7.04 -7.93 -23.82
CA LEU A 148 -8.42 -7.65 -23.44
C LEU A 148 -9.10 -6.60 -24.32
N ASN A 149 -8.42 -6.08 -25.34
CA ASN A 149 -8.95 -5.07 -26.25
C ASN A 149 -9.82 -5.72 -27.34
N GLY A 150 -11.12 -5.86 -27.08
CA GLY A 150 -12.09 -6.40 -28.04
C GLY A 150 -13.37 -6.93 -27.37
N GLN A 151 -14.43 -7.08 -28.16
CA GLN A 151 -15.65 -7.75 -27.71
C GLN A 151 -15.35 -9.24 -27.50
N ASP A 152 -15.66 -9.78 -26.33
CA ASP A 152 -15.36 -11.15 -25.87
C ASP A 152 -13.88 -11.53 -25.69
N ALA A 153 -13.01 -10.53 -25.57
CA ALA A 153 -11.59 -10.75 -25.34
C ALA A 153 -11.33 -11.47 -23.99
N GLN A 154 -10.62 -12.61 -24.08
CA GLN A 154 -10.17 -13.38 -22.93
C GLN A 154 -8.66 -13.31 -22.84
N LEU A 155 -8.15 -13.14 -21.62
CA LEU A 155 -6.73 -13.16 -21.36
C LEU A 155 -6.20 -14.58 -21.66
N GLN A 156 -5.09 -14.69 -22.39
CA GLN A 156 -4.51 -15.97 -22.78
C GLN A 156 -3.14 -16.19 -22.16
N THR A 157 -2.49 -15.12 -21.73
CA THR A 157 -1.15 -15.20 -21.18
C THR A 157 -1.06 -14.63 -19.77
N ALA A 158 -0.14 -15.20 -18.99
CA ALA A 158 0.18 -14.74 -17.66
C ALA A 158 1.70 -14.69 -17.47
N ASP A 159 2.21 -13.55 -16.99
CA ASP A 159 3.62 -13.44 -16.62
C ASP A 159 3.83 -13.96 -15.20
N THR A 160 4.42 -15.15 -15.11
CA THR A 160 4.69 -15.85 -13.84
C THR A 160 5.81 -15.21 -13.03
N ARG A 161 6.60 -14.31 -13.62
CA ARG A 161 7.69 -13.60 -12.94
C ARG A 161 7.20 -12.68 -11.82
N LEU A 162 5.97 -12.19 -11.96
CA LEU A 162 5.32 -11.32 -10.97
C LEU A 162 4.75 -12.09 -9.77
N LEU A 163 4.64 -13.43 -9.88
CA LEU A 163 3.97 -14.25 -8.89
C LEU A 163 4.92 -14.64 -7.76
N SER A 164 4.61 -14.17 -6.55
CA SER A 164 5.24 -14.64 -5.32
C SER A 164 4.91 -16.12 -5.07
N LYS A 165 5.74 -16.83 -4.30
CA LYS A 165 5.49 -18.25 -3.95
C LYS A 165 4.09 -18.47 -3.37
N LYS A 166 3.63 -17.56 -2.51
CA LYS A 166 2.29 -17.61 -1.89
C LYS A 166 1.18 -17.40 -2.92
N SER A 167 1.34 -16.44 -3.83
CA SER A 167 0.34 -16.15 -4.86
C SER A 167 0.21 -17.31 -5.84
N ARG A 168 1.30 -18.02 -6.16
CA ARG A 168 1.27 -19.20 -7.05
C ARG A 168 0.39 -20.32 -6.50
N GLU A 169 0.35 -20.52 -5.19
CA GLU A 169 -0.46 -21.58 -4.56
C GLU A 169 -1.96 -21.44 -4.88
N PHE A 170 -2.45 -20.22 -5.12
CA PHE A 170 -3.88 -19.94 -5.34
C PHE A 170 -4.24 -19.57 -6.79
N LEU A 171 -3.22 -19.35 -7.62
CA LEU A 171 -3.35 -18.97 -9.03
C LEU A 171 -3.08 -20.15 -9.97
N LEU A 172 -2.70 -21.31 -9.44
CA LEU A 172 -2.49 -22.53 -10.20
C LEU A 172 -3.63 -23.52 -9.93
N ASP A 173 -4.07 -24.23 -10.96
CA ASP A 173 -4.98 -25.36 -10.82
C ASP A 173 -4.26 -26.63 -10.31
N GLY A 174 -5.01 -27.72 -10.13
CA GLY A 174 -4.45 -29.00 -9.69
C GLY A 174 -3.48 -29.67 -10.69
N GLU A 175 -3.44 -29.20 -11.94
CA GLU A 175 -2.55 -29.66 -13.00
C GLU A 175 -1.32 -28.74 -13.19
N GLY A 176 -1.27 -27.61 -12.47
CA GLY A 176 -0.21 -26.62 -12.55
C GLY A 176 -0.39 -25.56 -13.65
N ASN A 177 -1.58 -25.45 -14.25
CA ASN A 177 -1.92 -24.38 -15.18
C ASN A 177 -2.40 -23.13 -14.43
N ILE A 178 -2.20 -21.96 -15.02
CA ILE A 178 -2.59 -20.70 -14.39
C ILE A 178 -4.08 -20.44 -14.60
N LEU A 179 -4.79 -20.19 -13.50
CA LEU A 179 -6.16 -19.71 -13.49
C LEU A 179 -6.18 -18.24 -13.95
N ILE A 180 -6.34 -18.05 -15.26
CA ILE A 180 -6.36 -16.75 -15.93
C ILE A 180 -7.28 -15.73 -15.25
N ASP A 181 -8.46 -16.19 -14.84
CA ASP A 181 -9.49 -15.39 -14.20
C ASP A 181 -9.04 -14.82 -12.85
N ARG A 182 -8.36 -15.63 -12.04
CA ARG A 182 -7.76 -15.19 -10.77
C ARG A 182 -6.50 -14.35 -11.03
N TYR A 183 -5.78 -14.60 -12.12
CA TYR A 183 -4.63 -13.78 -12.52
C TYR A 183 -5.04 -12.35 -12.92
N GLU A 184 -6.14 -12.17 -13.64
CA GLU A 184 -6.70 -10.84 -13.93
C GLU A 184 -7.04 -10.08 -12.63
N TRP A 185 -7.72 -10.74 -11.68
CA TRP A 185 -7.98 -10.19 -10.36
C TRP A 185 -6.69 -9.84 -9.60
N PHE A 186 -5.69 -10.72 -9.64
CA PHE A 186 -4.40 -10.49 -9.02
C PHE A 186 -3.76 -9.20 -9.54
N LEU A 187 -3.74 -9.00 -10.87
CA LEU A 187 -3.21 -7.79 -11.49
C LEU A 187 -3.96 -6.54 -11.02
N TYR A 188 -5.30 -6.57 -10.98
CA TYR A 188 -6.09 -5.44 -10.48
C TYR A 188 -5.76 -5.10 -9.05
N GLN A 189 -5.61 -6.10 -8.17
CA GLN A 189 -5.26 -5.89 -6.76
C GLN A 189 -3.87 -5.28 -6.57
N GLN A 190 -2.96 -5.42 -7.54
CA GLN A 190 -1.62 -4.81 -7.45
C GLN A 190 -1.60 -3.31 -7.71
N ILE A 191 -2.60 -2.77 -8.42
CA ILE A 191 -2.58 -1.38 -8.91
C ILE A 191 -2.76 -0.37 -7.76
N PRO A 192 -3.78 -0.45 -6.88
CA PRO A 192 -4.03 0.57 -5.86
C PRO A 192 -2.90 0.82 -4.87
N ASP A 193 -2.12 -0.22 -4.59
CA ASP A 193 -1.01 -0.18 -3.62
C ASP A 193 0.27 0.42 -4.25
N ARG A 194 0.33 0.49 -5.59
CA ARG A 194 1.48 0.98 -6.37
C ARG A 194 1.24 2.34 -7.03
N LEU A 195 0.01 2.85 -7.02
CA LEU A 195 -0.33 4.24 -7.42
C LEU A 195 0.13 5.28 -6.38
N ASN A 196 1.31 5.07 -5.79
CA ASN A 196 2.01 5.95 -4.85
C ASN A 196 3.36 6.45 -5.42
N GLY A 197 3.50 6.39 -6.75
CA GLY A 197 4.72 6.77 -7.48
C GLY A 197 5.49 5.59 -8.08
N GLN A 198 5.23 4.35 -7.64
CA GLN A 198 5.82 3.16 -8.27
C GLN A 198 5.18 2.86 -9.63
N LEU A 199 3.87 3.07 -9.75
CA LEU A 199 3.09 3.00 -10.97
C LEU A 199 2.41 4.35 -11.14
N THR A 200 2.46 4.89 -12.35
CA THR A 200 1.91 6.21 -12.68
C THR A 200 0.89 6.11 -13.79
N LEU A 201 0.00 7.11 -13.83
CA LEU A 201 -0.98 7.30 -14.89
C LEU A 201 -0.67 8.64 -15.56
N PRO A 202 0.07 8.67 -16.68
CA PRO A 202 0.59 9.91 -17.26
C PRO A 202 -0.51 10.91 -17.63
N ASP A 203 -1.65 10.38 -18.07
CA ASP A 203 -2.81 11.17 -18.53
C ASP A 203 -3.61 11.79 -17.37
N ILE A 204 -3.35 11.38 -16.13
CA ILE A 204 -4.10 11.79 -14.95
C ILE A 204 -3.19 12.56 -14.01
N THR A 205 -3.47 13.86 -13.84
CA THR A 205 -2.65 14.79 -13.06
C THR A 205 -2.37 14.27 -11.64
N LYS A 206 -3.39 13.74 -10.95
CA LYS A 206 -3.27 13.16 -9.60
C LYS A 206 -2.24 12.01 -9.46
N TYR A 207 -2.06 11.22 -10.52
CA TYR A 207 -1.24 9.99 -10.51
C TYR A 207 -0.05 10.07 -11.46
N ARG A 208 0.24 11.25 -12.00
CA ARG A 208 1.37 11.50 -12.88
C ARG A 208 2.68 11.50 -12.09
N ALA A 209 3.76 11.03 -12.72
CA ALA A 209 5.10 11.19 -12.17
C ALA A 209 5.46 12.69 -12.07
N LEU A 210 6.05 13.10 -10.94
CA LEU A 210 6.57 14.47 -10.80
C LEU A 210 7.56 14.81 -11.93
N ASP A 211 8.40 13.85 -12.31
CA ASP A 211 9.40 14.01 -13.37
C ASP A 211 8.78 14.41 -14.72
N ALA A 212 7.52 14.05 -14.98
CA ALA A 212 6.82 14.45 -16.19
C ALA A 212 6.40 15.93 -16.19
N ASP A 213 6.29 16.56 -15.02
CA ASP A 213 6.02 17.99 -14.87
C ASP A 213 7.33 18.80 -14.71
N LEU A 214 8.47 18.14 -14.52
CA LEU A 214 9.78 18.76 -14.43
C LEU A 214 10.41 18.95 -15.82
N ILE A 215 11.36 19.88 -15.91
CA ILE A 215 12.21 20.02 -17.08
C ILE A 215 13.14 18.82 -17.13
N ASP A 216 13.20 18.14 -18.28
CA ASP A 216 14.10 17.01 -18.50
C ASP A 216 15.54 17.36 -18.06
N GLY A 217 16.20 16.41 -17.38
CA GLY A 217 17.52 16.60 -16.80
C GLY A 217 18.58 16.97 -17.83
N GLU A 218 18.49 16.44 -19.05
CA GLU A 218 19.40 16.86 -20.12
C GLU A 218 19.13 18.28 -20.59
N HIS A 219 17.86 18.62 -20.79
CA HIS A 219 17.46 19.97 -21.18
C HIS A 219 17.85 21.00 -20.10
N TRP A 220 17.64 20.68 -18.83
CA TRP A 220 18.08 21.50 -17.70
C TRP A 220 19.59 21.69 -17.70
N ARG A 221 20.38 20.62 -17.84
CA ARG A 221 21.86 20.71 -17.86
C ARG A 221 22.37 21.58 -19.02
N LYS A 222 21.76 21.46 -20.20
CA LYS A 222 22.15 22.22 -21.40
C LYS A 222 21.75 23.69 -21.32
N ASN A 223 20.57 24.00 -20.76
CA ASN A 223 19.97 25.33 -20.80
C ASN A 223 19.87 26.04 -19.44
N LYS A 224 20.57 25.53 -18.41
CA LYS A 224 20.47 25.99 -17.02
C LYS A 224 20.53 27.52 -16.88
N TYR A 225 21.55 28.15 -17.44
CA TYR A 225 21.77 29.59 -17.30
C TYR A 225 20.68 30.41 -17.98
N THR A 226 20.24 29.99 -19.16
CA THR A 226 19.16 30.65 -19.91
C THR A 226 17.82 30.53 -19.17
N LEU A 227 17.51 29.33 -18.65
CA LEU A 227 16.29 29.09 -17.87
C LEU A 227 16.28 29.88 -16.57
N LEU A 228 17.42 29.97 -15.87
CA LEU A 228 17.55 30.79 -14.66
C LEU A 228 17.32 32.28 -14.95
N GLN A 229 17.88 32.80 -16.04
CA GLN A 229 17.65 34.20 -16.46
C GLN A 229 16.19 34.47 -16.82
N GLN A 230 15.53 33.53 -17.52
CA GLN A 230 14.11 33.63 -17.88
C GLN A 230 13.15 33.45 -16.70
N SER A 231 13.60 32.79 -15.63
CA SER A 231 12.75 32.53 -14.46
C SER A 231 12.49 33.78 -13.62
N HIS A 232 13.25 34.87 -13.82
CA HIS A 232 13.21 36.11 -13.03
C HIS A 232 13.40 35.92 -11.51
N PHE A 233 13.72 34.71 -11.03
CA PHE A 233 13.98 34.43 -9.63
C PHE A 233 15.45 34.70 -9.29
N THR A 234 15.71 35.93 -8.82
CA THR A 234 17.05 36.38 -8.41
C THR A 234 17.70 35.46 -7.38
N LYS A 235 16.93 34.95 -6.41
CA LYS A 235 17.40 34.02 -5.37
C LYS A 235 17.90 32.67 -5.91
N LEU A 236 17.37 32.19 -7.04
CA LEU A 236 17.81 30.94 -7.68
C LEU A 236 19.08 31.12 -8.52
N ALA A 237 19.42 32.36 -8.88
CA ALA A 237 20.61 32.72 -9.61
C ALA A 237 21.81 33.07 -8.69
N GLU A 238 21.55 33.35 -7.41
CA GLU A 238 22.59 33.63 -6.41
C GLU A 238 23.30 32.35 -5.93
N GLU A 239 24.54 32.52 -5.46
CA GLU A 239 25.30 31.41 -4.87
C GLU A 239 24.62 30.94 -3.57
N PRO A 240 24.35 29.62 -3.41
CA PRO A 240 23.64 29.09 -2.25
C PRO A 240 24.25 29.54 -0.92
N GLU A 241 25.58 29.63 -0.82
CA GLU A 241 26.27 30.03 0.41
C GLU A 241 25.97 31.48 0.84
N LYS A 242 25.82 32.40 -0.12
CA LYS A 242 25.49 33.80 0.17
C LYS A 242 24.04 33.93 0.61
N LEU A 243 23.14 33.22 -0.07
CA LEU A 243 21.72 33.21 0.25
C LEU A 243 21.47 32.62 1.65
N ILE A 244 22.11 31.48 1.97
CA ILE A 244 21.98 30.84 3.29
C ILE A 244 22.47 31.77 4.41
N LYS A 245 23.62 32.44 4.23
CA LYS A 245 24.15 33.40 5.21
C LYS A 245 23.20 34.58 5.43
N GLN A 246 22.65 35.13 4.36
CA GLN A 246 21.70 36.23 4.44
C GLN A 246 20.40 35.80 5.15
N MET A 247 19.85 34.64 4.80
CA MET A 247 18.65 34.10 5.44
C MET A 247 18.87 33.79 6.93
N ALA A 248 20.03 33.24 7.29
CA ALA A 248 20.38 33.00 8.69
C ALA A 248 20.45 34.31 9.49
N MET A 249 21.09 35.33 8.93
CA MET A 249 21.21 36.64 9.57
C MET A 249 19.86 37.36 9.71
N GLU A 250 18.97 37.24 8.72
CA GLU A 250 17.60 37.76 8.80
C GLU A 250 16.78 37.01 9.86
N LEU A 251 16.95 35.69 9.98
CA LEU A 251 16.32 34.88 11.01
C LEU A 251 16.78 35.29 12.41
N ASP A 252 18.10 35.41 12.63
CA ASP A 252 18.67 35.82 13.92
C ASP A 252 18.18 37.21 14.33
N THR A 253 18.07 38.13 13.37
CA THR A 253 17.54 39.49 13.62
C THR A 253 16.09 39.43 14.08
N ARG A 254 15.24 38.65 13.39
CA ARG A 254 13.83 38.49 13.79
C ARG A 254 13.67 37.79 15.13
N LEU A 255 14.53 36.81 15.44
CA LEU A 255 14.52 36.16 16.75
C LEU A 255 14.86 37.15 17.87
N TYR A 256 15.82 38.04 17.63
CA TYR A 256 16.18 39.09 18.57
C TYR A 256 15.05 40.10 18.77
N GLU A 257 14.42 40.57 17.69
CA GLU A 257 13.26 41.47 17.75
C GLU A 257 12.07 40.88 18.52
N VAL A 258 11.78 39.58 18.31
CA VAL A 258 10.74 38.88 19.06
C VAL A 258 11.12 38.74 20.53
N GLY A 259 12.40 38.48 20.84
CA GLY A 259 12.92 38.48 22.21
C GLY A 259 12.70 39.81 22.92
N GLU A 260 13.09 40.92 22.29
CA GLU A 260 12.87 42.26 22.86
C GLU A 260 11.37 42.58 23.03
N TYR A 261 10.53 42.18 22.07
CA TYR A 261 9.09 42.37 22.19
C TYR A 261 8.50 41.62 23.40
N LEU A 262 8.92 40.37 23.62
CA LEU A 262 8.47 39.56 24.76
C LEU A 262 8.96 40.12 26.10
N GLU A 263 10.19 40.63 26.15
CA GLU A 263 10.72 41.29 27.36
C GLU A 263 9.95 42.58 27.66
N GLN A 264 9.70 43.43 26.65
CA GLN A 264 8.93 44.66 26.81
C GLN A 264 7.48 44.39 27.25
N ASP A 265 6.84 43.34 26.73
CA ASP A 265 5.50 42.94 27.14
C ASP A 265 5.47 42.41 28.58
N TYR A 266 6.48 41.64 28.98
CA TYR A 266 6.66 41.17 30.36
C TYR A 266 6.82 42.34 31.36
N TYR A 267 7.65 43.34 31.03
CA TYR A 267 7.81 44.54 31.87
C TYR A 267 6.54 45.39 31.92
N ARG A 268 5.80 45.50 30.82
CA ARG A 268 4.51 46.22 30.79
C ARG A 268 3.46 45.56 31.69
N GLN A 269 3.38 44.22 31.68
CA GLN A 269 2.48 43.47 32.56
C GLN A 269 2.87 43.58 34.04
N LEU A 270 4.17 43.64 34.36
CA LEU A 270 4.65 43.88 35.73
C LEU A 270 4.32 45.29 36.24
N ASP A 271 4.46 46.32 35.40
CA ASP A 271 4.09 47.69 35.74
C ASP A 271 2.57 47.80 36.00
N GLU A 272 1.73 47.18 35.16
CA GLU A 272 0.27 47.14 35.35
C GLU A 272 -0.16 46.39 36.62
N LEU A 273 0.60 45.37 37.05
CA LEU A 273 0.37 44.68 38.32
C LEU A 273 0.82 45.53 39.52
N SER A 274 1.90 46.31 39.39
CA SER A 274 2.39 47.20 40.45
C SER A 274 1.43 48.37 40.73
N VAL A 275 0.79 48.92 39.69
CA VAL A 275 -0.15 50.05 39.76
C VAL A 275 -1.51 49.64 40.36
N ASN A 276 -1.84 48.34 40.37
CA ASN A 276 -3.08 47.80 40.92
C ASN A 276 -2.92 47.18 42.33
N THR A 277 -1.76 47.34 42.97
CA THR A 277 -1.59 47.00 44.39
C THR A 277 -1.87 48.25 45.24
N PRO A 278 -2.87 48.24 46.14
CA PRO A 278 -3.28 49.41 46.94
C PRO A 278 -2.26 49.84 48.01
#